data_AF-A0A645EHG3-F1
#
_entry.id   AF-A0A645EHG3-F1
#
_cell.length_a   1.000
_cell.length_b   1.000
_cell.length_c   1.000
_cell.angle_alpha   90.00
_cell.angle_beta   90.00
_cell.angle_gamma   90.00
#
_symmetry.space_group_name_H-M   'P 1'
#
loop_
_entity.id
_entity.type
_entity.pdbx_description
1 polymer ?
#
loop_
_entity_poly.entity_id
_entity_poly.type
_entity_poly.pdbx_seq_one_letter_code
_entity_poly.pdbx_strand_id
1 'polypeptide(L)'
;MEEFYYFGKSKGTLDAGAFETTLKQFSVLSETSGKLVLADELESITEPGASARIIAGILEYLARNEESLGIFVSHLSELILENTGTEIRVDGIEAEGLDSSLELIVNRNPVYNRVARSTPELIVERLLRKTTGKEQEFYAHLKDKFKN
;
A
#
# COMPACT_ATOMS: atom_id res chain seq x y z
N MET A 1 -11.62 -6.96 -22.02
CA MET A 1 -12.20 -6.46 -20.75
C MET A 1 -13.69 -6.37 -20.89
N GLU A 2 -14.40 -7.25 -20.19
CA GLU A 2 -15.87 -7.34 -20.19
C GLU A 2 -16.47 -6.84 -18.87
N GLU A 3 -15.68 -6.86 -17.79
CA GLU A 3 -16.14 -6.49 -16.44
C GLU A 3 -15.17 -5.53 -15.73
N PHE A 4 -15.74 -4.71 -14.84
CA PHE A 4 -15.02 -3.73 -14.05
C PHE A 4 -15.37 -3.86 -12.57
N TYR A 5 -14.34 -3.95 -11.73
CA TYR A 5 -14.48 -4.06 -10.28
C TYR A 5 -13.62 -3.03 -9.56
N TYR A 6 -14.23 -2.36 -8.58
CA TYR A 6 -13.55 -1.46 -7.67
C TYR A 6 -13.73 -1.94 -6.23
N PHE A 7 -12.62 -2.22 -5.56
CA PHE A 7 -12.56 -2.59 -4.16
C PHE A 7 -11.89 -1.48 -3.37
N GLY A 8 -12.70 -0.67 -2.69
CA GLY A 8 -12.21 0.41 -1.85
C GLY A 8 -12.08 -0.01 -0.39
N LYS A 9 -11.44 0.87 0.38
CA LYS A 9 -11.26 0.75 1.83
C LYS A 9 -12.54 0.35 2.57
N SER A 10 -12.52 -0.79 3.24
CA SER A 10 -13.60 -1.22 4.13
C SER A 10 -13.61 -0.33 5.38
N LYS A 11 -14.60 0.55 5.52
CA LYS A 11 -14.81 1.31 6.77
C LYS A 11 -15.44 0.38 7.81
N GLY A 12 -14.62 -0.40 8.51
CA GLY A 12 -15.09 -1.34 9.53
C GLY A 12 -13.98 -1.79 10.48
N THR A 13 -14.37 -2.28 11.66
CA THR A 13 -13.47 -2.85 12.66
C THR A 13 -12.83 -4.13 12.12
N LEU A 14 -11.58 -4.41 12.50
CA LEU A 14 -10.89 -5.69 12.28
C LEU A 14 -11.66 -6.83 12.99
N ASP A 15 -12.68 -7.38 12.33
CA ASP A 15 -13.30 -8.64 12.72
C ASP A 15 -13.25 -9.65 11.56
N ALA A 16 -13.32 -10.93 11.90
CA ALA A 16 -13.23 -12.01 10.92
C ALA A 16 -14.34 -11.96 9.85
N GLY A 17 -15.48 -11.32 10.14
CA GLY A 17 -16.60 -11.18 9.21
C GLY A 17 -16.36 -10.11 8.15
N ALA A 18 -15.70 -9.00 8.47
CA ALA A 18 -15.29 -7.99 7.49
C ALA A 18 -14.29 -8.58 6.47
N PHE A 19 -13.37 -9.41 6.97
CA PHE A 19 -12.40 -10.12 6.18
C PHE A 19 -13.04 -11.18 5.26
N GLU A 20 -13.89 -12.05 5.80
CA GLU A 20 -14.63 -13.05 5.00
C GLU A 20 -15.50 -12.39 3.93
N THR A 21 -16.15 -11.27 4.27
CA THR A 21 -16.96 -10.49 3.32
C THR A 21 -16.12 -10.01 2.14
N THR A 22 -14.94 -9.46 2.41
CA THR A 22 -14.02 -8.97 1.37
C THR A 22 -13.58 -10.12 0.46
N LEU A 23 -13.21 -11.27 1.03
CA LEU A 23 -12.86 -12.47 0.23
C LEU A 23 -14.03 -12.96 -0.64
N LYS A 24 -15.26 -12.94 -0.11
CA LYS A 24 -16.46 -13.27 -0.90
C LYS A 24 -16.66 -12.29 -2.05
N GLN A 25 -16.39 -11.00 -1.86
CA GLN A 25 -16.46 -10.02 -2.95
C GLN A 25 -15.42 -10.32 -4.04
N PHE A 26 -14.22 -10.80 -3.68
CA PHE A 26 -13.21 -11.24 -4.65
C PHE A 26 -13.56 -12.52 -5.40
N SER A 27 -14.56 -13.31 -4.95
CA SER A 27 -14.95 -14.54 -5.65
C SER A 27 -15.43 -14.29 -7.08
N VAL A 28 -15.93 -13.09 -7.39
CA VAL A 28 -16.29 -12.67 -8.76
C VAL A 28 -15.11 -12.77 -9.72
N LEU A 29 -13.87 -12.68 -9.22
CA LEU A 29 -12.68 -12.80 -10.07
C LEU A 29 -12.53 -14.20 -10.68
N SER A 30 -13.20 -15.21 -10.11
CA SER A 30 -13.14 -16.62 -10.56
C SER A 30 -13.83 -16.90 -11.90
N GLU A 31 -14.60 -15.95 -12.43
CA GLU A 31 -15.27 -16.08 -13.73
C GLU A 31 -14.26 -16.07 -14.90
N THR A 32 -14.63 -16.57 -16.09
CA THR A 32 -13.69 -16.70 -17.22
C THR A 32 -13.49 -15.42 -18.02
N SER A 33 -14.37 -14.44 -17.88
CA SER A 33 -14.31 -13.13 -18.55
C SER A 33 -13.06 -12.33 -18.16
N GLY A 34 -12.57 -11.50 -19.08
CA GLY A 34 -11.47 -10.58 -18.83
C GLY A 34 -11.91 -9.38 -17.96
N LYS A 35 -11.15 -9.08 -16.90
CA LYS A 35 -11.56 -8.14 -15.84
C LYS A 35 -10.61 -6.96 -15.67
N LEU A 36 -11.13 -5.78 -15.39
CA LEU A 36 -10.36 -4.67 -14.83
C LEU A 36 -10.64 -4.57 -13.33
N VAL A 37 -9.62 -4.78 -12.50
CA VAL A 37 -9.71 -4.73 -11.05
C VAL A 37 -8.90 -3.55 -10.53
N LEU A 38 -9.57 -2.65 -9.81
CA LEU A 38 -8.94 -1.57 -9.06
C LEU A 38 -9.14 -1.83 -7.57
N ALA A 39 -8.06 -1.87 -6.82
CA ALA A 39 -8.07 -2.14 -5.38
C ALA A 39 -7.30 -1.04 -4.64
N ASP A 40 -7.91 -0.47 -3.61
CA ASP A 40 -7.36 0.65 -2.84
C ASP A 40 -7.32 0.33 -1.33
N GLU A 41 -6.11 0.26 -0.77
CA GLU A 41 -5.83 0.03 0.66
C GLU A 41 -6.55 -1.18 1.26
N LEU A 42 -6.48 -2.33 0.59
CA LEU A 42 -7.11 -3.57 1.05
C LEU A 42 -6.51 -4.14 2.33
N GLU A 43 -5.34 -3.67 2.75
CA GLU A 43 -4.63 -4.20 3.89
C GLU A 43 -5.31 -3.98 5.25
N SER A 44 -6.34 -3.14 5.34
CA SER A 44 -7.05 -2.86 6.61
C SER A 44 -7.91 -4.01 7.13
N ILE A 45 -8.04 -5.10 6.37
CA ILE A 45 -8.98 -6.19 6.66
C ILE A 45 -8.43 -7.27 7.60
N THR A 46 -7.10 -7.41 7.74
CA THR A 46 -6.45 -8.41 8.61
C THR A 46 -4.99 -8.00 8.93
N GLU A 47 -4.23 -8.85 9.60
CA GLU A 47 -2.81 -8.61 9.88
C GLU A 47 -2.00 -8.40 8.58
N PRO A 48 -1.02 -7.47 8.55
CA PRO A 48 -0.31 -7.11 7.31
C PRO A 48 0.27 -8.29 6.53
N GLY A 49 0.89 -9.26 7.22
CA GLY A 49 1.45 -10.44 6.56
C GLY A 49 0.39 -11.37 5.96
N ALA A 50 -0.77 -11.50 6.60
CA ALA A 50 -1.90 -12.25 6.06
C ALA A 50 -2.52 -11.51 4.86
N SER A 51 -2.73 -10.20 4.98
CA SER A 51 -3.21 -9.34 3.88
C SER A 51 -2.30 -9.46 2.65
N ALA A 52 -0.98 -9.37 2.84
CA ALA A 52 0.00 -9.47 1.76
C ALA A 52 -0.07 -10.80 1.00
N ARG A 53 -0.19 -11.94 1.71
CA ARG A 53 -0.34 -13.28 1.11
C ARG A 53 -1.59 -13.40 0.25
N ILE A 54 -2.70 -12.83 0.70
CA ILE A 54 -3.97 -12.90 -0.01
C ILE A 54 -3.94 -12.02 -1.25
N ILE A 55 -3.43 -10.79 -1.13
CA ILE A 55 -3.27 -9.88 -2.26
C ILE A 55 -2.34 -10.51 -3.30
N ALA A 56 -1.22 -11.12 -2.88
CA ALA A 56 -0.35 -11.88 -3.76
C ALA A 56 -1.10 -12.99 -4.52
N GLY A 57 -1.88 -13.81 -3.81
CA GLY A 57 -2.70 -14.86 -4.45
C GLY A 57 -3.77 -14.33 -5.42
N ILE A 58 -4.38 -13.18 -5.12
CA ILE A 58 -5.34 -12.52 -6.03
C ILE A 58 -4.62 -12.01 -7.29
N LEU A 59 -3.48 -11.34 -7.14
CA LEU A 59 -2.69 -10.84 -8.25
C LEU A 59 -2.19 -11.98 -9.15
N GLU A 60 -1.68 -13.06 -8.56
CA GLU A 60 -1.28 -14.28 -9.27
C GLU A 60 -2.45 -14.91 -10.03
N TYR A 61 -3.65 -14.90 -9.44
CA TYR A 61 -4.84 -15.42 -10.09
C TYR A 61 -5.23 -14.58 -11.31
N LEU A 62 -5.24 -13.25 -11.17
CA LEU A 62 -5.52 -12.31 -12.26
C LEU A 62 -4.50 -12.43 -13.40
N ALA A 63 -3.23 -12.64 -13.08
CA ALA A 63 -2.15 -12.80 -14.05
C ALA A 63 -2.32 -14.03 -14.98
N ARG A 64 -3.20 -14.98 -14.64
CA ARG A 64 -3.48 -16.16 -15.48
C ARG A 64 -4.34 -15.86 -16.70
N ASN A 65 -5.05 -14.73 -16.72
CA ASN A 65 -5.91 -14.32 -17.81
C ASN A 65 -5.34 -13.07 -18.49
N GLU A 66 -4.84 -13.21 -19.71
CA GLU A 66 -4.24 -12.11 -20.49
C GLU A 66 -5.23 -10.96 -20.78
N GLU A 67 -6.53 -11.21 -20.70
CA GLU A 67 -7.57 -10.19 -20.87
C GLU A 67 -7.91 -9.43 -19.58
N SER A 68 -7.23 -9.77 -18.47
CA SER A 68 -7.42 -9.15 -17.16
C SER A 68 -6.28 -8.21 -16.78
N LEU A 69 -6.62 -7.15 -16.05
CA LEU A 69 -5.68 -6.18 -15.49
C LEU A 69 -6.05 -5.88 -14.05
N GLY A 70 -5.08 -5.99 -13.14
CA GLY A 70 -5.21 -5.62 -11.74
C GLY A 70 -4.31 -4.43 -11.39
N ILE A 71 -4.88 -3.40 -10.78
CA ILE A 71 -4.13 -2.27 -10.20
C ILE A 71 -4.45 -2.22 -8.71
N PHE A 72 -3.43 -2.47 -7.89
CA PHE A 72 -3.55 -2.55 -6.44
C PHE A 72 -2.69 -1.44 -5.82
N VAL A 73 -3.34 -0.55 -5.07
CA VAL A 73 -2.70 0.49 -4.28
C VAL A 73 -2.56 -0.02 -2.86
N SER A 74 -1.33 -0.18 -2.39
CA SER A 74 -1.04 -0.69 -1.06
C SER A 74 0.30 -0.17 -0.53
N HIS A 75 0.38 0.02 0.78
CA HIS A 75 1.66 0.28 1.46
C HIS A 75 2.43 -1.01 1.81
N LEU A 76 1.88 -2.19 1.47
CA LEU A 76 2.49 -3.51 1.73
C LEU A 76 3.29 -4.08 0.54
N SER A 77 3.73 -3.23 -0.40
CA SER A 77 4.35 -3.66 -1.66
C SER A 77 5.52 -4.63 -1.48
N GLU A 78 6.44 -4.39 -0.53
CA GLU A 78 7.55 -5.31 -0.20
C GLU A 78 7.03 -6.69 0.23
N LEU A 79 6.10 -6.75 1.19
CA LEU A 79 5.52 -8.01 1.68
C LEU A 79 4.72 -8.74 0.61
N ILE A 80 3.98 -8.02 -0.25
CA ILE A 80 3.23 -8.62 -1.35
C ILE A 80 4.20 -9.29 -2.32
N LEU A 81 5.28 -8.58 -2.73
CA LEU A 81 6.30 -9.13 -3.61
C LEU A 81 6.99 -10.36 -3.01
N GLU A 82 7.33 -10.34 -1.72
CA GLU A 82 7.91 -11.49 -1.02
C GLU A 82 7.03 -12.75 -1.06
N ASN A 83 5.71 -12.58 -1.17
CA ASN A 83 4.74 -13.68 -1.21
C ASN A 83 4.21 -13.96 -2.63
N THR A 84 4.72 -13.29 -3.66
CA THR A 84 4.29 -13.45 -5.05
C THR A 84 5.28 -14.32 -5.83
N GLY A 85 4.79 -15.37 -6.47
CA GLY A 85 5.56 -16.29 -7.31
C GLY A 85 5.58 -15.96 -8.81
N THR A 86 4.81 -14.96 -9.26
CA THR A 86 4.81 -14.46 -10.65
C THR A 86 5.42 -13.06 -10.74
N GLU A 87 5.89 -12.68 -11.94
CA GLU A 87 6.41 -11.33 -12.16
C GLU A 87 5.27 -10.31 -12.11
N ILE A 88 5.39 -9.35 -11.20
CA ILE A 88 4.45 -8.23 -11.04
C ILE A 88 5.25 -6.93 -11.02
N ARG A 89 4.80 -5.95 -11.81
CA ARG A 89 5.35 -4.60 -11.79
C ARG A 89 4.86 -3.83 -10.56
N VAL A 90 5.80 -3.16 -9.89
CA VAL A 90 5.52 -2.25 -8.78
C VAL A 90 6.01 -0.86 -9.14
N ASP A 91 5.14 0.13 -8.97
CA ASP A 91 5.46 1.52 -9.22
C ASP A 91 5.32 2.32 -7.93
N GLY A 92 6.34 3.12 -7.62
CA GLY A 92 6.50 3.75 -6.32
C GLY A 92 6.19 5.23 -6.32
N ILE A 93 5.47 5.69 -5.31
CA ILE A 93 5.32 7.10 -4.96
C ILE A 93 5.99 7.31 -3.59
N GLU A 94 6.94 8.24 -3.51
CA GLU A 94 7.68 8.56 -2.28
C GLU A 94 7.69 10.07 -2.05
N ALA A 95 7.87 10.48 -0.80
CA ALA A 95 8.15 11.88 -0.51
C ALA A 95 9.64 12.17 -0.79
N GLU A 96 9.90 13.33 -1.40
CA GLU A 96 11.25 13.78 -1.76
C GLU A 96 11.89 14.64 -0.65
N GLY A 97 11.07 15.15 0.30
CA GLY A 97 11.55 15.97 1.40
C GLY A 97 10.47 16.85 2.00
N LEU A 98 10.92 17.92 2.66
CA LEU A 98 10.08 18.99 3.20
C LEU A 98 10.39 20.30 2.47
N ASP A 99 9.35 21.09 2.19
CA ASP A 99 9.51 22.43 1.64
C ASP A 99 9.90 23.46 2.73
N SER A 100 10.00 24.73 2.33
CA SER A 100 10.32 25.84 3.24
C SER A 100 9.28 26.07 4.34
N SER A 101 8.04 25.62 4.12
CA SER A 101 6.93 25.68 5.08
C SER A 101 6.84 24.42 5.95
N LEU A 102 7.79 23.49 5.78
CA LEU A 102 7.83 22.17 6.40
C LEU A 102 6.65 21.28 5.99
N GLU A 103 6.14 21.41 4.78
CA GLU A 103 5.15 20.49 4.21
C GLU A 103 5.83 19.45 3.31
N LEU A 104 5.23 18.25 3.22
CA LEU A 104 5.80 17.15 2.43
C LEU A 104 5.79 17.48 0.94
N ILE A 105 6.94 17.32 0.30
CA ILE A 105 7.08 17.33 -1.14
C ILE A 105 6.87 15.89 -1.62
N VAL A 106 5.79 15.65 -2.36
CA VAL A 106 5.48 14.32 -2.90
C VAL A 106 5.22 14.43 -4.39
N ASN A 107 6.06 13.77 -5.19
CA ASN A 107 5.81 13.58 -6.61
C ASN A 107 4.81 12.44 -6.78
N ARG A 108 3.58 12.80 -7.15
CA ARG A 108 2.47 11.84 -7.31
C ARG A 108 2.49 11.09 -8.63
N ASN A 109 3.49 11.30 -9.48
CA ASN A 109 3.74 10.43 -10.63
C ASN A 109 4.53 9.22 -10.16
N PRO A 110 3.97 7.99 -10.23
CA PRO A 110 4.70 6.81 -9.83
C PRO A 110 5.98 6.63 -10.66
N VAL A 111 7.07 6.31 -9.97
CA VAL A 111 8.31 5.86 -10.62
C VAL A 111 8.17 4.38 -10.93
N TYR A 112 8.30 4.02 -12.21
CA TYR A 112 8.07 2.66 -12.66
C TYR A 112 9.13 1.68 -12.15
N ASN A 113 8.71 0.45 -11.86
CA ASN A 113 9.58 -0.63 -11.39
C ASN A 113 10.39 -0.26 -10.12
N ARG A 114 9.80 0.55 -9.24
CA ARG A 114 10.40 1.00 -8.00
C ARG A 114 9.47 0.69 -6.85
N VAL A 115 9.96 -0.09 -5.90
CA VAL A 115 9.31 -0.24 -4.60
C VAL A 115 9.47 1.07 -3.83
N ALA A 116 8.35 1.70 -3.50
CA ALA A 116 8.34 2.88 -2.66
C ALA A 116 8.43 2.53 -1.17
N ARG A 117 9.14 3.35 -0.41
CA ARG A 117 9.23 3.28 1.04
C ARG A 117 8.52 4.46 1.68
N SER A 118 7.88 4.18 2.80
CA SER A 118 7.39 5.25 3.67
C SER A 118 8.58 6.06 4.19
N THR A 119 8.42 7.38 4.23
CA THR A 119 9.43 8.34 4.74
C THR A 119 8.97 8.99 6.06
N PRO A 120 8.67 8.21 7.12
CA PRO A 120 8.18 8.74 8.39
C PRO A 120 9.19 9.69 9.06
N GLU A 121 10.48 9.55 8.78
CA GLU A 121 11.55 10.43 9.24
C GLU A 121 11.33 11.89 8.86
N LEU A 122 10.66 12.17 7.73
CA LEU A 122 10.31 13.54 7.32
C LEU A 122 9.23 14.14 8.23
N ILE A 123 8.28 13.31 8.69
CA ILE A 123 7.29 13.75 9.67
C ILE A 123 7.95 14.05 11.02
N VAL A 124 8.85 13.17 11.46
CA VAL A 124 9.62 13.36 12.70
C VAL A 124 10.48 14.62 12.60
N GLU A 125 11.13 14.85 11.46
CA GLU A 125 11.91 16.06 11.19
C GLU A 125 11.06 17.32 11.20
N ARG A 126 9.88 17.30 10.60
CA ARG A 126 8.94 18.43 10.64
C ARG A 126 8.58 18.78 12.09
N LEU A 127 8.27 17.78 12.91
CA LEU A 127 7.92 17.99 14.32
C LEU A 127 9.11 18.53 15.11
N LEU A 128 10.30 17.96 14.91
CA LEU A 128 11.55 18.44 15.53
C LEU A 128 11.83 19.92 15.23
N ARG A 129 11.56 20.37 14.00
CA ARG A 129 11.75 21.77 13.59
C ARG A 129 10.63 22.71 14.09
N LYS A 130 9.45 22.18 14.43
CA LYS A 130 8.28 22.96 14.90
C LYS A 130 8.20 23.07 16.43
N THR A 131 8.97 22.30 17.19
CA THR A 131 8.90 22.26 18.65
C THR A 131 10.19 22.72 19.33
N THR A 132 10.10 23.00 20.62
CA THR A 132 11.22 23.47 21.47
C THR A 132 11.21 22.76 22.82
N GLY A 133 12.36 22.73 23.52
CA GLY A 133 12.45 22.15 24.86
C GLY A 133 12.31 20.62 24.84
N LYS A 134 11.60 20.05 25.82
CA LYS A 134 11.50 18.59 25.99
C LYS A 134 10.91 17.85 24.78
N GLU A 135 9.95 18.44 24.08
CA GLU A 135 9.40 17.84 22.86
C GLU A 135 10.44 17.76 21.75
N GLN A 136 11.28 18.79 21.63
CA GLN A 136 12.36 18.82 20.65
C GLN A 136 13.39 17.71 20.94
N GLU A 137 13.77 17.52 22.21
CA GLU A 137 14.64 16.42 22.65
C GLU A 137 14.03 15.05 22.32
N PHE A 138 12.73 14.87 22.54
CA PHE A 138 12.01 13.63 22.20
C PHE A 138 12.04 13.35 20.69
N TYR A 139 11.70 14.33 19.85
CA TYR A 139 11.72 14.14 18.39
C TYR A 139 13.14 13.98 17.85
N ALA A 140 14.16 14.59 18.48
CA ALA A 140 15.55 14.37 18.12
C ALA A 140 15.94 12.91 18.38
N HIS A 141 15.57 12.37 19.55
CA HIS A 141 15.78 10.95 19.87
C HIS A 141 15.08 10.01 18.89
N LEU A 142 13.82 10.29 18.51
CA LEU A 142 13.12 9.50 17.49
C LEU A 142 13.81 9.59 16.12
N LYS A 143 14.26 10.78 15.72
CA LYS A 143 14.94 10.99 14.44
C LYS A 143 16.23 10.16 14.33
N ASP A 144 16.94 9.99 15.44
CA ASP A 144 18.16 9.17 15.48
C ASP A 144 17.91 7.70 15.17
N LYS A 145 16.69 7.17 15.32
CA LYS A 145 16.35 5.80 14.90
C LYS A 145 16.34 5.58 13.40
N PHE A 146 16.29 6.66 12.61
CA PHE A 146 16.29 6.60 11.14
C PHE A 146 17.65 6.92 10.54
N LYS A 147 18.65 7.26 11.35
CA LYS A 147 20.04 7.41 10.91
C LYS A 147 20.70 6.04 10.99
N ASN A 148 21.02 5.46 9.83
CA ASN A 148 21.80 4.22 9.73
C ASN A 148 23.20 4.40 10.35
#